data_AF-A0A4V2W141-F1
#
_entry.id   AF-A0A4V2W141-F1
#
_cell.length_a   1.000
_cell.length_b   1.000
_cell.length_c   1.000
_cell.angle_alpha   90.00
_cell.angle_beta   90.00
_cell.angle_gamma   90.00
#
_symmetry.space_group_name_H-M   'P 1'
#
loop_
_entity.id
_entity.type
_entity.pdbx_description
1 polymer ?
#
loop_
_entity_poly.entity_id
_entity_poly.type
_entity_poly.pdbx_seq_one_letter_code
_entity_poly.pdbx_strand_id
1 'polypeptide(L)'
;METNPKAKYAHVPWNKGKLTGQKPPLKLKEIWTIRTRLQLSQQTRELALFNLAIDSKLRGCDLVALRVLDVAHGKHTGNHYVT
;
A
#
# COMPACT_ATOMS: atom_id res chain seq x y z
N MET A 1 -34.14 -16.39 31.23
CA MET A 1 -32.69 -16.46 30.94
C MET A 1 -32.49 -15.85 29.58
N GLU A 2 -32.23 -14.56 29.55
CA GLU A 2 -31.97 -13.83 28.31
C GLU A 2 -30.52 -14.08 27.89
N THR A 3 -30.32 -14.66 26.70
CA THR A 3 -29.00 -14.71 26.07
C THR A 3 -29.05 -13.93 24.77
N ASN A 4 -28.50 -12.73 24.78
CA ASN A 4 -27.97 -12.08 23.58
C ASN A 4 -26.56 -11.58 23.94
N PRO A 5 -25.55 -11.91 23.13
CA PRO A 5 -25.12 -10.86 22.21
C PRO A 5 -24.61 -11.39 20.86
N LYS A 6 -25.19 -10.89 19.78
CA LYS A 6 -24.56 -10.61 18.48
C LYS A 6 -23.39 -11.54 18.14
N ALA A 7 -23.69 -12.70 17.56
CA ALA A 7 -22.69 -13.50 16.87
C ALA A 7 -21.98 -12.61 15.84
N LYS A 8 -20.72 -12.24 16.14
CA LYS A 8 -19.88 -11.46 15.24
C LYS A 8 -19.80 -12.24 13.93
N TYR A 9 -20.37 -11.70 12.85
CA TYR A 9 -20.18 -12.28 11.52
C TYR A 9 -18.69 -12.45 11.30
N ALA A 10 -18.21 -13.69 11.33
CA ALA A 10 -16.81 -13.98 11.05
C ALA A 10 -16.55 -13.47 9.62
N HIS A 11 -15.72 -12.43 9.48
CA HIS A 11 -15.39 -11.85 8.19
C HIS A 11 -14.67 -12.92 7.36
N VAL A 12 -15.41 -13.57 6.47
CA VAL A 12 -14.88 -14.57 5.57
C VAL A 12 -14.11 -13.83 4.48
N PRO A 13 -12.80 -14.07 4.31
CA PRO A 13 -12.03 -13.46 3.23
C PRO A 13 -12.66 -13.79 1.87
N TRP A 14 -12.69 -12.83 0.95
CA TRP A 14 -13.24 -12.98 -0.41
C TRP A 14 -12.61 -14.13 -1.23
N ASN A 15 -11.43 -14.59 -0.79
CA ASN A 15 -10.64 -15.66 -1.38
C ASN A 15 -10.63 -16.96 -0.56
N LYS A 16 -11.44 -17.11 0.51
CA LYS A 16 -11.47 -18.35 1.29
C LYS A 16 -11.82 -19.54 0.37
N GLY A 17 -10.97 -20.56 0.37
CA GLY A 17 -11.12 -21.74 -0.48
C GLY A 17 -10.70 -21.55 -1.95
N LYS A 18 -10.22 -20.37 -2.34
CA LYS A 18 -9.69 -20.10 -3.70
C LYS A 18 -8.17 -20.12 -3.66
N LEU A 19 -7.55 -20.96 -4.49
CA LEU A 19 -6.11 -20.91 -4.78
C LEU A 19 -5.81 -19.64 -5.59
N THR A 20 -5.55 -18.52 -4.89
CA THR A 20 -5.03 -17.32 -5.52
C THR A 20 -3.52 -17.47 -5.67
N GLY A 21 -3.07 -17.84 -6.86
CA GLY A 21 -1.64 -17.89 -7.19
C GLY A 21 -0.98 -16.51 -7.19
N GLN A 22 0.28 -16.45 -7.58
CA GLN A 22 1.00 -15.20 -7.74
C GLN A 22 0.24 -14.30 -8.73
N LYS A 23 -0.14 -13.09 -8.29
CA LYS A 23 -0.69 -12.10 -9.21
C LYS A 23 0.45 -11.60 -10.13
N PRO A 24 0.21 -11.51 -11.44
CA PRO A 24 1.22 -10.98 -12.36
C PRO A 24 1.55 -9.52 -11.99
N PRO A 25 2.79 -9.06 -12.27
CA PRO A 25 3.12 -7.65 -12.10
C PRO A 25 2.30 -6.78 -13.05
N LEU A 26 2.08 -5.53 -12.65
CA LEU A 26 1.38 -4.55 -13.48
C LEU A 26 2.17 -4.24 -14.76
N LYS A 27 1.47 -4.12 -15.88
CA LYS A 27 2.03 -3.66 -17.16
C LYS A 27 2.21 -2.14 -17.13
N LEU A 28 3.18 -1.63 -17.91
CA LEU A 28 3.42 -0.18 -18.03
C LEU A 28 2.16 0.63 -18.38
N LYS A 29 1.33 0.12 -19.29
CA LYS A 29 0.05 0.76 -19.67
C LYS A 29 -0.93 0.86 -18.49
N GLU A 30 -0.96 -0.14 -17.62
CA GLU A 30 -1.83 -0.17 -16.44
C GLU A 30 -1.35 0.84 -15.40
N ILE A 31 -0.04 0.89 -15.16
CA ILE A 31 0.59 1.88 -14.27
C ILE A 31 0.26 3.30 -14.74
N TRP A 32 0.44 3.57 -16.04
CA TRP A 32 0.14 4.87 -16.62
C TRP A 32 -1.33 5.23 -16.47
N THR A 33 -2.23 4.28 -16.75
CA THR A 33 -3.68 4.47 -16.64
C THR A 33 -4.10 4.81 -15.20
N ILE A 34 -3.57 4.08 -14.21
CA ILE A 34 -3.85 4.33 -12.79
C ILE A 34 -3.34 5.72 -12.39
N ARG A 35 -2.10 6.04 -12.75
CA ARG A 35 -1.49 7.35 -12.44
C ARG A 35 -2.30 8.50 -13.02
N THR A 36 -2.68 8.43 -14.30
CA THR A 36 -3.48 9.47 -14.96
C THR A 36 -4.84 9.63 -14.29
N ARG A 37 -5.51 8.54 -13.91
CA ARG A 37 -6.79 8.60 -13.20
C ARG A 37 -6.68 9.30 -11.85
N LEU A 38 -5.64 9.00 -11.08
CA LEU A 38 -5.37 9.64 -9.78
C LEU A 38 -5.03 11.13 -9.91
N GLN A 39 -4.31 11.50 -10.98
CA GLN A 39 -4.00 12.89 -11.30
C GLN A 39 -5.27 13.68 -11.65
N LEU A 40 -6.12 13.13 -12.53
CA LEU A 40 -7.37 13.77 -12.94
C LEU A 40 -8.37 13.92 -11.79
N SER A 41 -8.38 12.97 -10.85
CA SER A 41 -9.22 13.05 -9.65
C SER A 41 -8.62 13.89 -8.52
N GLN A 42 -7.46 14.51 -8.73
CA GLN A 42 -6.73 15.31 -7.72
C GLN A 42 -6.50 14.57 -6.40
N GLN A 43 -6.36 13.23 -6.44
CA GLN A 43 -6.09 12.42 -5.26
C GLN A 43 -4.59 12.42 -4.94
N THR A 44 -4.10 13.52 -4.39
CA THR A 44 -2.66 13.76 -4.16
C THR A 44 -2.02 12.69 -3.28
N ARG A 45 -2.69 12.27 -2.21
CA ARG A 45 -2.17 11.27 -1.26
C ARG A 45 -2.04 9.90 -1.93
N GLU A 46 -3.08 9.46 -2.62
CA GLU A 46 -3.15 8.16 -3.29
C GLU A 46 -2.16 8.12 -4.46
N LEU A 47 -2.02 9.22 -5.20
CA LEU A 47 -1.00 9.38 -6.24
C LEU A 47 0.42 9.25 -5.68
N ALA A 48 0.70 9.91 -4.55
CA ALA A 48 2.00 9.84 -3.88
C ALA A 48 2.31 8.42 -3.38
N LEU A 49 1.35 7.78 -2.70
CA LEU A 49 1.48 6.40 -2.23
C LEU A 49 1.65 5.41 -3.40
N PHE A 50 0.92 5.60 -4.50
CA PHE A 50 1.06 4.75 -5.69
C PHE A 50 2.45 4.83 -6.29
N ASN A 51 2.96 6.06 -6.52
CA ASN A 51 4.31 6.25 -7.06
C ASN A 51 5.36 5.66 -6.10
N LEU A 52 5.24 5.94 -4.80
CA LEU A 52 6.17 5.43 -3.79
C LEU A 52 6.16 3.89 -3.71
N ALA A 53 5.00 3.24 -3.88
CA ALA A 53 4.91 1.78 -3.88
C ALA A 53 5.72 1.15 -5.03
N ILE A 54 5.68 1.78 -6.21
CA ILE A 54 6.41 1.31 -7.39
C ILE A 54 7.92 1.48 -7.19
N ASP A 55 8.35 2.62 -6.63
CA ASP A 55 9.77 2.94 -6.47
C ASP A 55 10.43 2.14 -5.33
N SER A 56 9.74 1.99 -4.20
CA SER A 56 10.29 1.38 -2.98
C SER A 56 10.08 -0.13 -2.84
N LYS A 57 9.10 -0.69 -3.57
CA LYS A 57 8.66 -2.09 -3.44
C LYS A 57 8.25 -2.52 -2.01
N LEU A 58 7.82 -1.58 -1.18
CA LEU A 58 7.30 -1.87 0.16
C LEU A 58 6.03 -2.73 0.10
N ARG A 59 5.78 -3.51 1.15
CA ARG A 59 4.48 -4.19 1.32
C ARG A 59 3.40 -3.14 1.56
N GLY A 60 2.17 -3.44 1.15
CA GLY A 60 1.05 -2.51 1.28
C GLY A 60 0.84 -2.02 2.72
N CYS A 61 1.00 -2.89 3.72
CA CYS A 61 0.88 -2.52 5.13
C CYS A 61 2.00 -1.58 5.60
N ASP A 62 3.23 -1.82 5.16
CA ASP A 62 4.40 -1.02 5.55
C ASP A 62 4.32 0.36 4.90
N LEU A 63 3.93 0.40 3.62
CA LEU A 63 3.72 1.62 2.86
C LEU A 63 2.69 2.55 3.51
N VAL A 64 1.52 2.02 3.90
CA VAL A 64 0.45 2.85 4.52
C VAL A 64 0.76 3.25 5.96
N ALA A 65 1.73 2.57 6.61
CA ALA A 65 2.18 2.88 7.96
C ALA A 65 3.33 3.90 8.00
N LEU A 66 3.89 4.29 6.85
CA LEU A 66 4.97 5.29 6.77
C LEU A 66 4.56 6.63 7.39
N ARG A 67 5.48 7.21 8.15
CA ARG A 67 5.37 8.55 8.75
C ARG A 67 6.27 9.52 8.02
N VAL A 68 5.97 10.82 8.17
CA VAL A 68 6.79 11.91 7.58
C VAL A 68 8.24 11.83 8.03
N LEU A 69 8.48 11.41 9.28
CA LEU A 69 9.83 11.24 9.85
C LEU A 69 10.63 10.09 9.23
N ASP A 70 9.96 9.14 8.55
CA ASP A 70 10.62 8.03 7.85
C ASP A 70 11.13 8.44 6.46
N VAL A 71 10.79 9.66 5.99
CA VAL A 71 11.11 10.17 4.66
C VAL A 71 12.15 11.29 4.75
N ALA A 72 13.28 11.11 4.08
CA ALA A 72 14.33 12.12 3.97
C ALA A 72 14.48 12.60 2.52
N HIS A 73 14.73 13.90 2.34
CA HIS A 73 15.15 14.43 1.05
C HIS A 73 16.61 14.02 0.80
N GLY A 74 16.88 13.38 -0.34
CA GLY A 74 18.20 12.86 -0.68
C GLY A 74 19.26 13.96 -0.89
N LYS A 75 19.77 14.54 0.20
CA LYS A 75 20.99 15.37 0.30
C LYS A 75 21.69 15.27 1.66
N HIS A 76 21.30 14.33 2.54
CA HIS A 76 21.90 14.18 3.87
C HIS A 76 22.10 12.72 4.28
N THR A 77 22.72 11.90 3.42
CA THR A 77 23.39 10.69 3.91
C THR A 77 24.70 11.12 4.54
N GLY A 78 24.61 11.61 5.79
CA GLY A 78 25.76 11.78 6.66
C GLY A 78 26.44 10.42 6.79
N ASN A 79 27.67 10.37 6.33
CA ASN A 79 28.51 9.19 6.31
C ASN A 79 28.90 8.80 7.75
N HIS A 80 27.96 8.26 8.53
CA HIS A 80 28.26 7.68 9.83
C HIS A 80 28.49 6.18 9.64
N TYR A 81 29.66 5.85 9.10
CA TYR A 81 30.31 4.59 9.50
C TYR A 81 30.64 4.75 10.99
N VAL A 82 29.82 4.15 11.84
CA VAL A 82 30.16 3.95 13.25
C VAL A 82 31.31 2.93 13.27
N THR A 83 32.42 3.32 13.90
CA THR A 83 33.55 2.45 14.23
C THR A 83 33.27 1.66 15.49
#